data_AF-A0A7E6E5L1-F1
#
_entry.id   AF-A0A7E6E5L1-F1
#
_cell.length_a   1.000
_cell.length_b   1.000
_cell.length_c   1.000
_cell.angle_alpha   90.00
_cell.angle_beta   90.00
_cell.angle_gamma   90.00
#
_symmetry.space_group_name_H-M   'P 1'
#
loop_
_entity.id
_entity.type
_entity.pdbx_description
1 polymer ?
#
loop_
_entity_poly.entity_id
_entity_poly.type
_entity_poly.pdbx_seq_one_letter_code
_entity_poly.pdbx_strand_id
1 'polypeptide(L)'
;MDFLKPLVLGQLHGVSKRVKSLQQMKSKFRDKNKEKASQIQAAEAAFERNLSLLKDIERAEKFLQARIQPFPPPEVVSLETLYWASVEEYIPKWEQFLLGRAPYPIGVENQNEAEKEAEVKAQQ
;
A
#
# COMPACT_ATOMS: atom_id res chain seq x y z
N MET A 1 -40.87 29.22 73.79
CA MET A 1 -39.99 28.13 73.33
C MET A 1 -39.66 28.39 71.86
N ASP A 2 -38.60 29.14 71.56
CA ASP A 2 -38.27 29.52 70.16
C ASP A 2 -36.79 29.36 69.79
N PHE A 3 -35.94 28.91 70.72
CA PHE A 3 -34.50 28.77 70.50
C PHE A 3 -34.10 27.59 69.59
N LEU A 4 -35.02 26.67 69.29
CA LEU A 4 -34.74 25.48 68.46
C LEU A 4 -35.02 25.68 66.96
N LYS A 5 -35.80 26.70 66.56
CA LYS A 5 -36.14 26.96 65.14
C LYS A 5 -34.91 27.26 64.25
N PRO A 6 -33.94 28.08 64.67
CA PRO A 6 -32.77 28.38 63.84
C PRO A 6 -31.88 27.14 63.61
N LEU A 7 -31.76 26.29 64.63
CA LEU A 7 -30.99 25.06 64.58
C LEU A 7 -31.60 24.05 63.60
N VAL A 8 -32.92 23.88 63.65
CA VAL A 8 -33.65 22.96 62.74
C VAL A 8 -33.60 23.44 61.29
N LEU A 9 -33.71 24.75 61.04
CA LEU A 9 -33.56 25.33 59.70
C LEU A 9 -32.14 25.15 59.14
N GLY A 10 -31.11 25.32 59.97
CA GLY A 10 -29.71 25.06 59.59
C GLY A 10 -29.46 23.59 59.22
N GLN A 11 -30.04 22.65 59.98
CA GLN A 11 -29.96 21.21 59.69
C GLN A 11 -30.65 20.85 58.38
N LEU A 12 -31.86 21.38 58.12
CA LEU A 12 -32.59 21.16 56.87
C LEU A 12 -31.83 21.69 55.65
N HIS A 13 -31.19 22.87 55.76
CA HIS A 13 -30.37 23.42 54.70
C HIS A 13 -29.14 22.55 54.39
N GLY A 14 -28.47 22.03 55.42
CA GLY A 14 -27.35 21.11 55.27
C GLY A 14 -27.75 19.78 54.61
N VAL A 15 -28.91 19.24 54.97
CA VAL A 15 -29.48 18.05 54.33
C VAL A 15 -29.83 18.33 52.87
N SER A 16 -30.49 19.45 52.57
CA SER A 16 -30.87 19.84 51.20
C SER A 16 -29.66 19.97 50.26
N LYS A 17 -28.58 20.63 50.71
CA LYS A 17 -27.33 20.73 49.95
C LYS A 17 -26.71 19.36 49.65
N ARG A 18 -26.67 18.46 50.64
CA ARG A 18 -26.13 17.10 50.47
C ARG A 18 -26.94 16.29 49.46
N VAL A 19 -28.28 16.33 49.55
CA VAL A 19 -29.17 15.64 48.59
C VAL A 19 -28.93 16.13 47.17
N LYS A 20 -28.84 17.45 46.96
CA LYS A 20 -28.57 18.03 45.64
C LYS A 20 -27.21 17.57 45.08
N SER A 21 -26.17 17.55 45.91
CA SER A 21 -24.83 17.08 45.52
C SER A 21 -24.82 15.59 45.14
N LEU A 22 -25.47 14.74 45.95
CA LEU A 22 -25.59 13.31 45.66
C LEU A 22 -26.34 13.04 44.35
N GLN A 23 -27.39 13.82 44.07
CA GLN A 23 -28.13 13.69 42.82
C GLN A 23 -27.26 14.08 41.60
N GLN A 24 -26.46 15.15 41.71
CA GLN A 24 -25.51 15.53 40.65
C GLN A 24 -24.41 14.49 40.45
N MET A 25 -23.90 13.89 41.54
CA MET A 25 -22.91 12.82 41.43
C MET A 25 -23.49 11.59 40.73
N LYS A 26 -24.75 11.23 41.07
CA LYS A 26 -25.47 10.11 40.43
C LYS A 26 -25.73 10.35 38.95
N SER A 27 -26.07 11.57 38.54
CA SER A 27 -26.25 11.89 37.11
C SER A 27 -24.94 11.80 36.36
N LYS A 28 -23.87 12.44 36.86
CA LYS A 28 -22.54 12.39 36.24
C LYS A 28 -22.01 10.97 36.10
N PHE A 29 -22.22 10.12 37.10
CA PHE A 29 -21.82 8.71 37.03
C PHE A 29 -22.58 7.95 35.95
N ARG A 30 -23.89 8.18 35.84
CA ARG A 30 -24.72 7.57 34.79
C ARG A 30 -24.25 7.99 33.40
N ASP A 31 -23.97 9.27 33.20
CA ASP A 31 -23.53 9.81 31.91
C ASP A 31 -22.17 9.22 31.50
N LYS A 32 -21.21 9.18 32.44
CA LYS A 32 -19.92 8.51 32.22
C LYS A 32 -20.07 7.03 31.87
N ASN A 33 -20.99 6.32 32.52
CA ASN A 33 -21.23 4.91 32.20
C ASN A 33 -21.82 4.72 30.81
N LYS A 34 -22.73 5.59 30.38
CA LYS A 34 -23.27 5.56 29.01
C LYS A 34 -22.18 5.82 27.99
N GLU A 35 -21.35 6.84 28.22
CA GLU A 35 -20.21 7.17 27.35
C GLU A 35 -19.24 5.99 27.24
N LYS A 36 -18.86 5.38 28.37
CA LYS A 36 -18.02 4.17 28.38
C LYS A 36 -18.64 3.01 27.61
N ALA A 37 -19.93 2.77 27.76
CA ALA A 37 -20.62 1.72 27.02
C ALA A 37 -20.58 1.98 25.50
N SER A 38 -20.81 3.23 25.07
CA SER A 38 -20.68 3.62 23.66
C SER A 38 -19.25 3.47 23.14
N GLN A 39 -18.24 3.81 23.94
CA GLN A 39 -16.83 3.64 23.57
C GLN A 39 -16.46 2.16 23.41
N ILE A 40 -16.91 1.30 24.33
CA ILE A 40 -16.68 -0.15 24.25
C ILE A 40 -17.32 -0.72 22.98
N GLN A 41 -18.57 -0.37 22.71
CA GLN A 41 -19.26 -0.81 21.50
C GLN A 41 -18.55 -0.35 20.22
N ALA A 42 -18.07 0.90 20.18
CA ALA A 42 -17.30 1.42 19.06
C ALA A 42 -15.96 0.68 18.89
N ALA A 43 -15.28 0.36 20.00
CA ALA A 43 -14.03 -0.38 19.99
C ALA A 43 -14.22 -1.82 19.51
N GLU A 44 -15.27 -2.51 19.96
CA GLU A 44 -15.63 -3.86 19.50
C GLU A 44 -15.97 -3.88 18.00
N ALA A 45 -16.80 -2.93 17.54
CA ALA A 45 -17.12 -2.82 16.11
C ALA A 45 -15.88 -2.52 15.26
N ALA A 46 -14.98 -1.66 15.74
CA ALA A 46 -13.71 -1.38 15.07
C ALA A 46 -12.79 -2.61 15.07
N PHE A 47 -12.75 -3.36 16.17
CA PHE A 47 -11.98 -4.60 16.27
C PHE A 47 -12.45 -5.65 15.25
N GLU A 48 -13.75 -5.91 15.17
CA GLU A 48 -14.32 -6.86 14.19
C GLU A 48 -14.06 -6.44 12.74
N ARG A 49 -14.23 -5.15 12.44
CA ARG A 49 -13.87 -4.59 11.13
C ARG A 49 -12.39 -4.81 10.82
N ASN A 50 -11.50 -4.47 11.75
CA ASN A 50 -10.06 -4.58 11.55
C ASN A 50 -9.64 -6.04 11.37
N LEU A 51 -10.25 -6.97 12.12
CA LEU A 51 -10.01 -8.40 11.97
C LEU A 51 -10.42 -8.91 10.58
N SER A 52 -11.57 -8.47 10.06
CA SER A 52 -11.99 -8.83 8.70
C SER A 52 -11.02 -8.27 7.65
N LEU A 53 -10.66 -6.99 7.76
CA LEU A 53 -9.73 -6.35 6.83
C LEU A 53 -8.36 -7.04 6.82
N LEU A 54 -7.86 -7.45 7.99
CA LEU A 54 -6.59 -8.16 8.10
C LEU A 54 -6.63 -9.50 7.35
N LYS A 55 -7.72 -10.26 7.48
CA LYS A 55 -7.90 -11.52 6.74
C LYS A 55 -7.95 -11.31 5.23
N ASP A 56 -8.61 -10.24 4.78
CA ASP A 56 -8.67 -9.90 3.35
C ASP A 56 -7.29 -9.48 2.81
N ILE A 57 -6.52 -8.72 3.58
CA ILE A 57 -5.14 -8.34 3.25
C ILE A 57 -4.25 -9.59 3.17
N GLU A 58 -4.32 -10.49 4.14
CA GLU A 58 -3.55 -11.74 4.14
C GLU A 58 -3.90 -12.61 2.92
N ARG A 59 -5.19 -12.66 2.55
CA ARG A 59 -5.62 -13.36 1.33
C ARG A 59 -5.04 -12.71 0.07
N ALA A 60 -5.08 -11.38 -0.01
CA ALA A 60 -4.53 -10.63 -1.13
C ALA A 60 -3.01 -10.83 -1.24
N GLU A 61 -2.29 -10.84 -0.12
CA GLU A 61 -0.86 -11.11 -0.07
C GLU A 61 -0.54 -12.51 -0.61
N LYS A 62 -1.22 -13.56 -0.11
CA LYS A 62 -1.02 -14.93 -0.60
C LYS A 62 -1.30 -15.06 -2.09
N PHE A 63 -2.33 -14.40 -2.58
CA PHE A 63 -2.67 -14.38 -4.01
C PHE A 63 -1.56 -13.72 -4.84
N LEU A 64 -1.03 -12.58 -4.38
CA LEU A 64 0.07 -11.89 -5.06
C LEU A 64 1.35 -12.72 -5.03
N GLN A 65 1.71 -13.29 -3.87
CA GLN A 65 2.85 -14.18 -3.73
C GLN A 65 2.77 -15.37 -4.70
N ALA A 66 1.60 -15.98 -4.86
CA ALA A 66 1.39 -17.07 -5.82
C ALA A 66 1.53 -16.63 -7.29
N ARG A 67 1.35 -15.35 -7.61
CA ARG A 67 1.50 -14.79 -8.97
C ARG A 67 2.89 -14.23 -9.26
N ILE A 68 3.73 -14.04 -8.23
CA ILE A 68 5.13 -13.69 -8.43
C ILE A 68 5.81 -14.92 -9.01
N GLN A 69 5.91 -14.96 -10.34
CA GLN A 69 6.73 -15.95 -11.01
C GLN A 69 8.20 -15.59 -10.78
N PRO A 70 9.01 -16.49 -10.21
CA PRO A 70 10.43 -16.23 -9.97
C PRO A 70 11.24 -16.11 -11.27
N PHE A 71 10.69 -16.59 -12.39
CA PHE A 71 11.32 -16.55 -13.70
C PHE A 71 10.46 -15.81 -14.71
N PRO A 72 11.08 -15.11 -15.68
CA PRO A 72 10.36 -14.56 -16.82
C PRO A 72 9.63 -15.67 -17.59
N PRO A 73 8.60 -15.33 -18.38
CA PRO A 73 7.99 -16.26 -19.31
C PRO A 73 9.05 -16.93 -20.22
N PRO A 74 8.88 -18.22 -20.60
CA PRO A 74 9.85 -18.94 -21.43
C PRO A 74 10.18 -18.22 -22.75
N GLU A 75 9.24 -17.49 -23.33
CA GLU A 75 9.46 -16.68 -24.52
C GLU A 75 10.47 -15.57 -24.27
N VAL A 76 10.40 -14.90 -23.11
CA VAL A 76 11.34 -13.84 -22.72
C VAL A 76 12.73 -14.42 -22.48
N VAL A 77 12.84 -15.56 -21.80
CA VAL A 77 14.12 -16.24 -21.57
C VAL A 77 14.76 -16.67 -22.90
N SER A 78 13.95 -17.17 -23.83
CA SER A 78 14.40 -17.59 -25.14
C SER A 78 14.92 -16.41 -25.97
N LEU A 79 14.20 -15.28 -25.95
CA LEU A 79 14.64 -14.03 -26.59
C LEU A 79 15.92 -13.48 -25.98
N GLU A 80 16.03 -13.47 -24.65
CA GLU A 80 17.25 -13.03 -23.96
C GLU A 80 18.45 -13.91 -24.32
N THR A 81 18.26 -15.23 -24.38
CA THR A 81 19.31 -16.17 -24.80
C THR A 81 19.77 -15.89 -26.23
N LEU A 82 18.84 -15.70 -27.15
CA LEU A 82 19.15 -15.37 -28.54
C LEU A 82 19.84 -14.01 -28.68
N TYR A 83 19.40 -13.01 -27.90
CA TYR A 83 20.01 -11.69 -27.86
C TYR A 83 21.48 -11.77 -27.41
N TRP A 84 21.77 -12.43 -26.28
CA TRP A 84 23.14 -12.57 -25.80
C TRP A 84 24.02 -13.37 -26.75
N ALA A 85 23.50 -14.45 -27.36
CA ALA A 85 24.21 -15.19 -28.40
C ALA A 85 24.55 -14.31 -29.61
N SER A 86 23.62 -13.46 -30.04
CA SER A 86 23.87 -12.48 -31.11
C SER A 86 24.92 -11.46 -30.69
N VAL A 87 24.86 -10.92 -29.47
CA VAL A 87 25.89 -10.00 -28.96
C VAL A 87 27.27 -10.65 -29.00
N GLU A 88 27.41 -11.88 -28.51
CA GLU A 88 28.66 -12.64 -28.52
C GLU A 88 29.21 -12.86 -29.94
N GLU A 89 28.34 -13.11 -30.91
CA GLU A 89 28.73 -13.26 -32.32
C GLU A 89 29.25 -11.95 -32.93
N TYR A 90 28.71 -10.81 -32.51
CA TYR A 90 29.07 -9.50 -33.08
C TYR A 90 30.23 -8.81 -32.33
N ILE A 91 30.50 -9.15 -31.07
CA ILE A 91 31.62 -8.57 -30.29
C ILE A 91 32.96 -8.62 -31.07
N PRO A 92 33.38 -9.75 -31.67
CA PRO A 92 34.63 -9.80 -32.43
C PRO A 92 34.65 -8.85 -33.64
N LYS A 93 33.50 -8.68 -34.32
CA LYS A 93 33.37 -7.79 -35.48
C LYS A 93 33.56 -6.33 -35.05
N TRP A 94 32.95 -5.94 -33.93
CA TRP A 94 33.12 -4.61 -33.32
C TRP A 94 34.54 -4.38 -32.81
N GLU A 95 35.17 -5.36 -32.18
CA GLU A 95 36.55 -5.25 -31.69
C GLU A 95 37.53 -4.94 -32.83
N GLN A 96 37.45 -5.68 -33.95
CA GLN A 96 38.33 -5.43 -35.09
C GLN A 96 38.16 -4.03 -35.67
N PHE A 97 36.92 -3.53 -35.73
CA PHE A 97 36.64 -2.17 -36.18
C PHE A 97 37.19 -1.10 -35.23
N LEU A 98 36.93 -1.23 -33.93
CA LEU A 98 37.40 -0.28 -32.91
C LEU A 98 38.93 -0.20 -32.86
N LEU A 99 39.62 -1.29 -33.21
CA LEU A 99 41.08 -1.35 -33.34
C LEU A 99 41.60 -0.81 -34.69
N GLY A 100 40.73 -0.34 -35.58
CA GLY A 100 41.10 0.14 -36.92
C GLY A 100 41.58 -0.96 -37.87
N ARG A 101 41.32 -2.23 -37.54
CA ARG A 101 41.75 -3.41 -38.32
C ARG A 101 40.70 -3.89 -39.31
N ALA A 102 39.46 -3.44 -39.16
CA ALA A 102 38.34 -3.74 -40.04
C ALA A 102 37.52 -2.49 -40.34
N PRO A 103 36.77 -2.46 -41.45
CA PRO A 103 35.76 -1.43 -41.71
C PRO A 103 34.59 -1.53 -40.72
N TYR A 104 33.72 -0.52 -40.71
CA TYR A 104 32.55 -0.46 -39.84
C TYR A 104 31.71 -1.74 -39.96
N PRO A 105 31.38 -2.42 -38.85
CA PRO A 105 30.62 -3.65 -38.91
C PRO A 105 29.18 -3.29 -39.31
N ILE A 106 28.80 -3.75 -40.50
CA ILE A 106 27.46 -3.57 -41.05
C ILE A 106 26.48 -4.39 -40.20
N GLY A 107 25.76 -3.68 -39.33
CA GLY A 107 24.75 -4.21 -38.41
C GLY A 107 23.81 -3.13 -37.87
N VAL A 108 23.88 -1.92 -38.43
CA VAL A 108 22.90 -0.84 -38.29
C VAL A 108 22.52 -0.39 -39.70
N GLU A 109 22.15 -1.34 -40.55
CA GLU A 109 21.56 -0.99 -41.85
C GLU A 109 20.16 -0.43 -41.60
N ASN A 110 20.06 0.89 -41.65
CA ASN A 110 18.86 1.53 -42.14
C ASN A 110 18.54 0.83 -43.48
N GLN A 111 17.36 0.21 -43.58
CA GLN A 111 16.87 -0.59 -44.72
C GLN A 111 16.88 0.14 -46.09
N ASN A 112 17.39 1.37 -46.13
CA ASN A 112 17.34 2.31 -47.23
C ASN A 112 18.47 2.11 -48.26
N GLU A 113 19.53 1.35 -47.94
CA GLU A 113 20.65 1.11 -48.87
C GLU A 113 20.42 -0.13 -49.75
N ALA A 114 19.76 -1.17 -49.21
CA ALA A 114 19.41 -2.37 -49.95
C ALA A 114 18.39 -2.11 -51.08
N GLU A 115 17.45 -1.17 -50.89
CA GLU A 115 16.49 -0.78 -51.92
C GLU A 115 17.14 -0.05 -53.10
N LYS A 116 18.17 0.77 -52.83
CA LYS A 116 18.87 1.54 -53.88
C LYS A 116 19.74 0.68 -54.79
N GLU A 117 20.30 -0.40 -54.27
CA GLU A 117 21.11 -1.31 -55.07
C GLU A 117 20.26 -2.22 -55.97
N ALA A 118 19.02 -2.52 -55.56
CA ALA A 118 18.05 -3.26 -56.36
C ALA A 118 17.52 -2.42 -57.54
N GLU A 119 17.31 -1.11 -57.34
CA GLU A 119 16.79 -0.21 -58.38
C GLU A 119 17.83 0.09 -59.48
N VAL A 120 19.12 0.19 -59.13
CA VAL A 120 20.21 0.39 -60.11
C VAL A 120 20.43 -0.83 -61.00
N LYS A 121 20.19 -2.05 -60.48
CA LYS A 121 20.32 -3.30 -61.26
C LYS A 121 19.10 -3.58 -62.16
N ALA A 122 17.97 -2.93 -61.94
CA ALA A 122 16.76 -3.10 -62.75
C ALA A 122 16.69 -2.14 -63.96
N GLN A 123 17.62 -1.19 -64.08
CA GLN A 123 17.66 -0.18 -65.15
C GLN A 123 18.86 -0.33 -66.11
N GLN A 124 19.61 -1.43 -66.01
CA GLN A 124 20.66 -1.85 -66.98
C GLN A 124 20.23 -3.11 -67.72
#